data_AF-A0A8G1IWG4-F1
#
_entry.id   AF-A0A8G1IWG4-F1
#
_cell.length_a   1.000
_cell.length_b   1.000
_cell.length_c   1.000
_cell.angle_alpha   90.00
_cell.angle_beta   90.00
_cell.angle_gamma   90.00
#
_symmetry.space_group_name_H-M   'P 1'
#
loop_
_entity.id
_entity.type
_entity.pdbx_description
1 polymer ?
#
loop_
_entity_poly.entity_id
_entity_poly.type
_entity_poly.pdbx_seq_one_letter_code
_entity_poly.pdbx_strand_id
1 'polypeptide(L)'
;MTAFDDYLAQLRRLDEARRSADEAAARSATATESLGERVRRLAEQAAAQRGAVDELARAARTAPPQRLPAPPPLSGDPVADVDAAEADLEAAAVELDEARYLAHRPPWLPRWRADERNGLVYGLYALAAIVAHLVLMRVWSGLDAGDSAGTQSPLTLALFIGLGLLVPLLAFVIGWFTIGVVTRPPIAREDTRLERHWQMGLVICVSTLLVPLYGVFS
;
A
#
# COMPACT_ATOMS: atom_id res chain seq x y z
N MET A 1 -5.89 -3.53 -88.26
CA MET A 1 -6.51 -2.60 -87.30
C MET A 1 -6.25 -2.97 -85.84
N THR A 2 -5.48 -4.03 -85.53
CA THR A 2 -5.32 -4.59 -84.17
C THR A 2 -4.32 -3.85 -83.28
N ALA A 3 -3.26 -3.25 -83.84
CA ALA A 3 -2.18 -2.64 -83.05
C ALA A 3 -2.62 -1.35 -82.30
N PHE A 4 -3.55 -0.58 -82.86
CA PHE A 4 -4.06 0.64 -82.22
C PHE A 4 -5.01 0.30 -81.07
N ASP A 5 -5.87 -0.72 -81.26
CA ASP A 5 -6.76 -1.22 -80.21
C ASP A 5 -5.98 -1.82 -79.03
N ASP A 6 -4.89 -2.54 -79.31
CA ASP A 6 -3.96 -3.06 -78.30
C ASP A 6 -3.28 -1.93 -77.50
N TYR A 7 -2.86 -0.86 -78.18
CA TYR A 7 -2.28 0.31 -77.53
C TYR A 7 -3.29 1.02 -76.61
N LEU A 8 -4.53 1.23 -77.07
CA LEU A 8 -5.59 1.79 -76.24
C LEU A 8 -5.93 0.90 -75.04
N ALA A 9 -5.92 -0.42 -75.23
CA ALA A 9 -6.12 -1.38 -74.14
C ALA A 9 -4.96 -1.37 -73.12
N GLN A 10 -3.73 -1.10 -73.55
CA GLN A 10 -2.57 -0.92 -72.65
C GLN A 10 -2.67 0.40 -71.87
N LEU A 11 -3.04 1.51 -72.52
CA LEU A 11 -3.26 2.80 -71.86
C LEU A 11 -4.34 2.71 -70.78
N ARG A 12 -5.49 2.09 -71.08
CA ARG A 12 -6.56 1.89 -70.09
C ARG A 12 -6.10 1.09 -68.88
N ARG A 13 -5.28 0.05 -69.09
CA ARG A 13 -4.70 -0.75 -68.00
C ARG A 13 -3.72 0.06 -67.15
N LEU A 14 -2.93 0.94 -67.77
CA LEU A 14 -2.01 1.82 -67.05
C LEU A 14 -2.77 2.86 -66.21
N ASP A 15 -3.83 3.46 -66.76
CA ASP A 15 -4.66 4.43 -66.06
C ASP A 15 -5.38 3.78 -64.86
N GLU A 16 -5.89 2.56 -65.04
CA GLU A 16 -6.50 1.79 -63.94
C GLU A 16 -5.47 1.44 -62.86
N ALA A 17 -4.27 1.00 -63.26
CA ALA A 17 -3.18 0.72 -62.33
C ALA A 17 -2.78 1.97 -61.53
N ARG A 18 -2.67 3.15 -62.19
CA ARG A 18 -2.39 4.43 -61.53
C ARG A 18 -3.46 4.80 -60.52
N ARG A 19 -4.74 4.74 -60.89
CA ARG A 19 -5.84 5.01 -59.96
C ARG A 19 -5.81 4.07 -58.76
N SER A 20 -5.60 2.78 -58.98
CA SER A 20 -5.51 1.80 -57.89
C SER A 20 -4.34 2.06 -56.94
N ALA A 21 -3.21 2.56 -57.48
CA ALA A 21 -2.03 2.94 -56.70
C ALA A 21 -2.27 4.22 -55.88
N ASP A 22 -2.92 5.22 -56.49
CA ASP A 22 -3.31 6.46 -55.80
C ASP A 22 -4.31 6.18 -54.67
N GLU A 23 -5.29 5.31 -54.91
CA GLU A 23 -6.25 4.85 -53.88
C GLU A 23 -5.58 4.05 -52.77
N ALA A 24 -4.60 3.19 -53.09
CA ALA A 24 -3.82 2.48 -52.09
C ALA A 24 -2.96 3.43 -51.25
N ALA A 25 -2.30 4.40 -51.89
CA ALA A 25 -1.50 5.42 -51.23
C ALA A 25 -2.35 6.30 -50.30
N ALA A 26 -3.53 6.74 -50.77
CA ALA A 26 -4.48 7.51 -49.96
C ALA A 26 -4.93 6.71 -48.72
N ARG A 27 -5.26 5.43 -48.89
CA ARG A 27 -5.62 4.55 -47.76
C ARG A 27 -4.48 4.39 -46.75
N SER A 28 -3.24 4.20 -47.22
CA SER A 28 -2.09 4.12 -46.31
C SER A 28 -1.84 5.44 -45.59
N ALA A 29 -2.00 6.58 -46.26
CA ALA A 29 -1.82 7.90 -45.65
C ALA A 29 -2.83 8.12 -44.52
N THR A 30 -4.13 7.88 -44.78
CA THR A 30 -5.18 7.99 -43.75
C THR A 30 -4.95 7.01 -42.60
N ALA A 31 -4.52 5.78 -42.87
CA ALA A 31 -4.19 4.81 -41.84
C ALA A 31 -3.04 5.29 -40.95
N THR A 32 -1.94 5.79 -41.55
CA THR A 32 -0.80 6.32 -40.80
C THR A 32 -1.15 7.55 -39.98
N GLU A 33 -1.98 8.45 -40.51
CA GLU A 33 -2.46 9.64 -39.80
C GLU A 33 -3.29 9.25 -38.57
N SER A 34 -4.25 8.32 -38.76
CA SER A 34 -5.08 7.82 -37.66
C SER A 34 -4.27 7.16 -36.56
N LEU A 35 -3.23 6.39 -36.93
CA LEU A 35 -2.35 5.72 -35.98
C LEU A 35 -1.46 6.72 -35.25
N GLY A 36 -0.92 7.73 -35.97
CA GLY A 36 -0.15 8.81 -35.36
C GLY A 36 -0.96 9.58 -34.32
N GLU A 37 -2.23 9.85 -34.61
CA GLU A 37 -3.14 10.51 -33.67
C GLU A 37 -3.46 9.62 -32.44
N ARG A 38 -3.61 8.30 -32.60
CA ARG A 38 -3.73 7.36 -31.47
C ARG A 38 -2.48 7.37 -30.59
N VAL A 39 -1.31 7.26 -31.20
CA VAL A 39 -0.02 7.28 -30.48
C VAL A 39 0.16 8.60 -29.71
N ARG A 40 -0.19 9.73 -30.32
CA ARG A 40 -0.14 11.04 -29.66
C ARG A 40 -1.01 11.08 -28.41
N ARG A 41 -2.26 10.62 -28.51
CA ARG A 41 -3.18 10.56 -27.35
C ARG A 41 -2.67 9.65 -26.25
N LEU A 42 -2.15 8.46 -26.61
CA LEU A 42 -1.53 7.55 -25.65
C LEU A 42 -0.31 8.17 -24.96
N ALA A 43 0.54 8.87 -25.71
CA ALA A 43 1.71 9.54 -25.15
C ALA A 43 1.31 10.65 -24.16
N GLU A 44 0.29 11.44 -24.48
CA GLU A 44 -0.26 12.47 -23.59
C GLU A 44 -0.84 11.86 -22.31
N GLN A 45 -1.63 10.79 -22.42
CA GLN A 45 -2.19 10.09 -21.27
C GLN A 45 -1.11 9.45 -20.40
N ALA A 46 -0.11 8.79 -21.01
CA ALA A 46 1.02 8.22 -20.29
C ALA A 46 1.84 9.29 -19.56
N ALA A 47 2.04 10.47 -20.17
CA ALA A 47 2.71 11.59 -19.51
C ALA A 47 1.91 12.11 -18.30
N ALA A 48 0.57 12.22 -18.43
CA ALA A 48 -0.30 12.62 -17.34
C ALA A 48 -0.28 11.60 -16.18
N GLN A 49 -0.39 10.30 -16.48
CA GLN A 49 -0.31 9.24 -15.46
C GLN A 49 1.05 9.25 -14.74
N ARG A 50 2.17 9.44 -15.47
CA ARG A 50 3.51 9.58 -14.87
C ARG A 50 3.57 10.76 -13.91
N GLY A 51 3.01 11.91 -14.30
CA GLY A 51 2.92 13.08 -13.44
C GLY A 51 2.15 12.79 -12.14
N ALA A 52 1.01 12.10 -12.25
CA ALA A 52 0.21 11.70 -11.09
C ALA A 52 0.95 10.71 -10.17
N VAL A 53 1.72 9.78 -10.71
CA VAL A 53 2.56 8.85 -9.92
C VAL A 53 3.66 9.60 -9.18
N ASP A 54 4.37 10.52 -9.86
CA ASP A 54 5.43 11.33 -9.24
C ASP A 54 4.87 12.23 -8.13
N GLU A 55 3.69 12.81 -8.34
CA GLU A 55 2.99 13.61 -7.35
C GLU A 55 2.57 12.77 -6.14
N LEU A 56 2.01 11.58 -6.38
CA LEU A 56 1.64 10.65 -5.32
C LEU A 56 2.86 10.22 -4.49
N ALA A 57 3.97 9.88 -5.15
CA ALA A 57 5.22 9.52 -4.47
C ALA A 57 5.75 10.68 -3.61
N ARG A 58 5.70 11.91 -4.13
CA ARG A 58 6.09 13.12 -3.38
C ARG A 58 5.20 13.34 -2.16
N ALA A 59 3.88 13.23 -2.33
CA ALA A 59 2.92 13.37 -1.26
C ALA A 59 3.09 12.29 -0.18
N ALA A 60 3.36 11.04 -0.60
CA ALA A 60 3.64 9.93 0.29
C ALA A 60 5.05 9.97 0.92
N ARG A 61 5.91 10.91 0.49
CA ARG A 61 7.33 11.03 0.88
C ARG A 61 8.13 9.76 0.60
N THR A 62 7.82 9.08 -0.50
CA THR A 62 8.55 7.91 -0.99
C THR A 62 9.43 8.27 -2.17
N ALA A 63 10.44 7.45 -2.45
CA ALA A 63 11.24 7.62 -3.66
C ALA A 63 10.36 7.48 -4.92
N PRO A 64 10.59 8.29 -5.98
CA PRO A 64 9.89 8.12 -7.24
C PRO A 64 10.24 6.76 -7.86
N PRO A 65 9.29 6.11 -8.56
CA PRO A 65 9.53 4.81 -9.18
C PRO A 65 10.62 4.91 -10.25
N GLN A 66 11.46 3.88 -10.33
CA GLN A 66 12.50 3.79 -11.34
C GLN A 66 11.87 3.57 -12.72
N ARG A 67 12.31 4.36 -13.70
CA ARG A 67 11.82 4.28 -15.07
C ARG A 67 12.72 3.35 -15.86
N LEU A 68 12.22 2.16 -16.16
CA LEU A 68 12.89 1.24 -17.06
C LEU A 68 12.68 1.68 -18.52
N PRO A 69 13.64 1.42 -19.40
CA PRO A 69 13.44 1.61 -20.84
C PRO A 69 12.25 0.79 -21.31
N ALA A 70 11.48 1.33 -22.25
CA ALA A 70 10.39 0.58 -22.86
C ALA A 70 10.95 -0.66 -23.57
N PRO A 71 10.30 -1.83 -23.43
CA PRO A 71 10.66 -3.01 -24.20
C PRO A 71 10.48 -2.75 -25.70
N PRO A 72 11.22 -3.45 -26.57
CA PRO A 72 11.05 -3.33 -28.01
C PRO A 72 9.65 -3.78 -28.47
N PRO A 73 9.16 -3.29 -29.62
CA PRO A 73 7.89 -3.72 -30.20
C PRO A 73 7.86 -5.25 -30.38
N LEU A 74 6.71 -5.86 -30.09
CA LEU A 74 6.58 -7.31 -29.94
C LEU A 74 6.16 -8.01 -31.23
N SER A 75 5.30 -7.38 -32.03
CA SER A 75 4.60 -8.05 -33.13
C SER A 75 5.11 -7.69 -34.53
N GLY A 76 5.78 -6.54 -34.66
CA GLY A 76 6.13 -5.94 -35.95
C GLY A 76 4.93 -5.35 -36.70
N ASP A 77 3.71 -5.48 -36.15
CA ASP A 77 2.50 -4.81 -36.61
C ASP A 77 2.24 -3.57 -35.75
N PRO A 78 2.30 -2.36 -36.31
CA PRO A 78 2.14 -1.14 -35.56
C PRO A 78 0.74 -1.00 -34.92
N VAL A 79 -0.30 -1.64 -35.48
CA VAL A 79 -1.64 -1.59 -34.89
C VAL A 79 -1.67 -2.42 -33.61
N ALA A 80 -1.19 -3.67 -33.68
CA ALA A 80 -1.14 -4.56 -32.54
C ALA A 80 -0.24 -4.02 -31.41
N ASP A 81 0.89 -3.38 -31.75
CA ASP A 81 1.77 -2.76 -30.76
C ASP A 81 1.10 -1.56 -30.05
N VAL A 82 0.30 -0.76 -30.78
CA VAL A 82 -0.48 0.34 -30.19
C VAL A 82 -1.61 -0.19 -29.29
N ASP A 83 -2.31 -1.23 -29.71
CA ASP A 83 -3.36 -1.87 -28.92
C ASP A 83 -2.80 -2.48 -27.63
N ALA A 84 -1.60 -3.09 -27.69
CA ALA A 84 -0.91 -3.60 -26.51
C ALA A 84 -0.50 -2.46 -25.55
N ALA A 85 0.01 -1.35 -26.08
CA ALA A 85 0.37 -0.18 -25.28
C ALA A 85 -0.86 0.47 -24.60
N GLU A 86 -2.02 0.45 -25.26
CA GLU A 86 -3.29 0.91 -24.69
C GLU A 86 -3.74 0.01 -23.53
N ALA A 87 -3.67 -1.31 -23.70
CA ALA A 87 -3.97 -2.27 -22.63
C ALA A 87 -3.03 -2.13 -21.42
N ASP A 88 -1.73 -1.93 -21.66
CA ASP A 88 -0.75 -1.68 -20.59
C ASP A 88 -1.05 -0.38 -19.83
N LEU A 89 -1.47 0.67 -20.55
CA LEU A 89 -1.83 1.96 -19.96
C LEU A 89 -3.11 1.87 -19.10
N GLU A 90 -4.08 1.06 -19.52
CA GLU A 90 -5.29 0.77 -18.73
C GLU A 90 -4.95 -0.03 -17.46
N ALA A 91 -4.11 -1.06 -17.57
CA ALA A 91 -3.65 -1.83 -16.42
C ALA A 91 -2.91 -0.92 -15.41
N ALA A 92 -2.02 -0.05 -15.90
CA ALA A 92 -1.32 0.92 -15.07
C ALA A 92 -2.28 1.92 -14.38
N ALA A 93 -3.40 2.28 -15.03
CA ALA A 93 -4.42 3.14 -14.41
C ALA A 93 -5.07 2.47 -13.20
N VAL A 94 -5.38 1.17 -13.31
CA VAL A 94 -5.95 0.39 -12.19
C VAL A 94 -4.97 0.31 -11.03
N GLU A 95 -3.69 0.06 -11.30
CA GLU A 95 -2.64 0.04 -10.28
C GLU A 95 -2.43 1.41 -9.62
N LEU A 96 -2.50 2.49 -10.39
CA LEU A 96 -2.43 3.86 -9.87
C LEU A 96 -3.58 4.16 -8.92
N ASP A 97 -4.80 3.73 -9.24
CA ASP A 97 -5.95 3.92 -8.36
C ASP A 97 -5.86 3.06 -7.10
N GLU A 98 -5.33 1.83 -7.18
CA GLU A 98 -5.00 1.04 -5.98
C GLU A 98 -3.92 1.71 -5.13
N ALA A 99 -2.86 2.24 -5.75
CA ALA A 99 -1.80 2.96 -5.04
C ALA A 99 -2.36 4.21 -4.34
N ARG A 100 -3.24 4.98 -5.00
CA ARG A 100 -3.95 6.11 -4.40
C ARG A 100 -4.81 5.64 -3.23
N TYR A 101 -5.54 4.54 -3.38
CA TYR A 101 -6.37 3.99 -2.31
C TYR A 101 -5.53 3.61 -1.08
N LEU A 102 -4.40 2.93 -1.28
CA LEU A 102 -3.50 2.52 -0.20
C LEU A 102 -2.77 3.71 0.44
N ALA A 103 -2.39 4.72 -0.33
CA ALA A 103 -1.68 5.91 0.17
C ALA A 103 -2.48 6.74 1.19
N HIS A 104 -3.80 6.66 1.13
CA HIS A 104 -4.70 7.32 2.09
C HIS A 104 -5.05 6.44 3.29
N ARG A 105 -4.52 5.22 3.38
CA ARG A 105 -4.78 4.28 4.47
C ARG A 105 -3.52 4.01 5.29
N PRO A 106 -3.68 3.49 6.52
CA PRO A 106 -2.55 3.08 7.33
C PRO A 106 -1.76 1.98 6.61
N PRO A 107 -0.42 2.01 6.65
CA PRO A 107 0.41 0.99 6.01
C PRO A 107 0.21 -0.38 6.66
N TRP A 108 -0.12 -0.39 7.95
CA TRP A 108 -0.35 -1.61 8.70
C TRP A 108 -1.84 -1.96 8.73
N LEU A 109 -2.19 -3.12 8.18
CA LEU A 109 -3.55 -3.66 8.09
C LEU A 109 -4.54 -2.65 7.45
N PRO A 110 -4.33 -2.23 6.18
CA PRO A 110 -5.11 -1.17 5.52
C PRO A 110 -6.60 -1.50 5.37
N ARG A 111 -6.96 -2.79 5.32
CA ARG A 111 -8.34 -3.26 5.18
C ARG A 111 -9.09 -3.42 6.51
N TRP A 112 -8.38 -3.40 7.64
CA TRP A 112 -8.97 -3.59 8.97
C TRP A 112 -9.60 -2.31 9.50
N ARG A 113 -10.62 -2.47 10.35
CA ARG A 113 -11.23 -1.35 11.07
C ARG A 113 -10.21 -0.77 12.07
N ALA A 114 -10.36 0.51 12.42
CA ALA A 114 -9.50 1.16 13.40
C ALA A 114 -9.51 0.41 14.74
N ASP A 115 -10.68 -0.06 15.16
CA ASP A 115 -10.88 -0.82 16.40
C ASP A 115 -10.14 -2.16 16.41
N GLU A 116 -10.17 -2.90 15.30
CA GLU A 116 -9.52 -4.21 15.20
C GLU A 116 -7.99 -4.06 15.32
N ARG A 117 -7.42 -3.03 14.68
CA ARG A 117 -5.99 -2.72 14.77
C ARG A 117 -5.59 -2.30 16.17
N ASN A 118 -6.35 -1.38 16.76
CA ASN A 118 -6.10 -0.89 18.12
C ASN A 118 -6.18 -2.06 19.13
N GLY A 119 -7.20 -2.91 19.00
CA GLY A 119 -7.37 -4.11 19.82
C GLY A 119 -6.19 -5.08 19.71
N LEU A 120 -5.66 -5.31 18.49
CA LEU A 120 -4.50 -6.19 18.29
C LEU A 120 -3.24 -5.62 18.93
N VAL A 121 -2.97 -4.32 18.79
CA VAL A 121 -1.81 -3.68 19.41
C VAL A 121 -1.92 -3.74 20.93
N TYR A 122 -3.04 -3.30 21.51
CA TYR A 122 -3.23 -3.34 22.96
C TYR A 122 -3.23 -4.76 23.50
N GLY A 123 -3.78 -5.73 22.77
CA GLY A 123 -3.77 -7.14 23.13
C GLY A 123 -2.34 -7.71 23.22
N LEU A 124 -1.48 -7.40 22.26
CA LEU A 124 -0.07 -7.82 22.29
C LEU A 124 0.69 -7.20 23.49
N TYR A 125 0.47 -5.92 23.78
CA TYR A 125 1.09 -5.27 24.94
C TYR A 125 0.53 -5.78 26.27
N ALA A 126 -0.77 -6.08 26.34
CA ALA A 126 -1.37 -6.72 27.52
C ALA A 126 -0.83 -8.13 27.74
N LEU A 127 -0.62 -8.91 26.68
CA LEU A 127 0.03 -10.22 26.77
C LEU A 127 1.46 -10.09 27.32
N ALA A 128 2.23 -9.11 26.83
CA ALA A 128 3.57 -8.84 27.35
C ALA A 128 3.55 -8.43 28.84
N ALA A 129 2.56 -7.62 29.25
CA ALA A 129 2.35 -7.27 30.65
C ALA A 129 2.07 -8.51 31.52
N ILE A 130 1.17 -9.41 31.07
CA ILE A 130 0.89 -10.68 31.75
C ILE A 130 2.17 -11.51 31.91
N VAL A 131 2.97 -11.65 30.85
CA VAL A 131 4.25 -12.37 30.91
C VAL A 131 5.20 -11.73 31.93
N ALA A 132 5.29 -10.40 31.96
CA ALA A 132 6.10 -9.69 32.94
C ALA A 132 5.60 -9.91 34.38
N HIS A 133 4.28 -9.93 34.61
CA HIS A 133 3.71 -10.28 35.92
C HIS A 133 4.03 -11.71 36.33
N LEU A 134 3.96 -12.68 35.41
CA LEU A 134 4.32 -14.07 35.70
C LEU A 134 5.80 -14.22 36.06
N VAL A 135 6.69 -13.51 35.34
CA VAL A 135 8.12 -13.46 35.67
C VAL A 135 8.34 -12.81 37.03
N LEU A 136 7.64 -11.71 37.33
CA LEU A 136 7.73 -11.03 38.62
C LEU A 136 7.31 -11.95 39.77
N MET A 137 6.21 -12.69 39.61
CA MET A 137 5.79 -13.72 40.58
C MET A 137 6.81 -14.83 40.73
N ARG A 138 7.41 -15.29 39.62
CA ARG A 138 8.41 -16.35 39.64
C ARG A 138 9.70 -15.94 40.36
N VAL A 139 10.09 -14.67 40.21
CA VAL A 139 11.22 -14.07 40.93
C VAL A 139 10.87 -13.87 42.40
N TRP A 140 9.67 -13.37 42.70
CA TRP A 140 9.18 -13.16 44.06
C TRP A 140 9.14 -14.47 44.87
N SER A 141 8.52 -15.51 44.31
CA SER A 141 8.53 -16.86 44.92
C SER A 141 9.92 -17.48 45.06
N GLY A 142 10.89 -17.06 44.24
CA GLY A 142 12.28 -17.49 44.37
C GLY A 142 13.06 -16.75 45.48
N LEU A 143 12.67 -15.51 45.81
CA LEU A 143 13.23 -14.71 46.90
C LEU A 143 12.77 -15.21 48.28
N ASP A 144 11.51 -15.66 48.40
CA ASP A 144 10.97 -16.20 49.66
C ASP A 144 11.64 -17.51 50.12
N ALA A 145 12.31 -18.24 49.22
CA ALA A 145 12.98 -19.50 49.57
C ALA A 145 14.27 -19.34 50.39
N GLY A 146 14.81 -18.12 50.50
CA GLY A 146 16.09 -17.84 51.16
C GLY A 146 16.00 -17.34 52.61
N ASP A 147 14.89 -16.73 53.02
CA ASP A 147 14.75 -16.11 54.34
C ASP A 147 13.92 -16.99 55.29
N SER A 148 14.61 -17.61 56.25
CA SER A 148 14.02 -18.48 57.28
C SER A 148 13.24 -17.73 58.38
N ALA A 149 12.95 -16.45 58.18
CA ALA A 149 12.11 -15.64 59.05
C ALA A 149 11.00 -15.05 58.18
N GLY A 150 9.80 -15.64 58.23
CA GLY A 150 8.64 -15.32 57.38
C GLY A 150 8.02 -13.93 57.59
N THR A 151 8.84 -12.89 57.73
CA THR A 151 8.42 -11.49 57.80
C THR A 151 8.89 -10.82 56.52
N GLN A 152 8.04 -10.85 55.49
CA GLN A 152 8.31 -10.10 54.26
C GLN A 152 8.48 -8.62 54.61
N SER A 153 9.59 -8.03 54.18
CA SER A 153 9.82 -6.62 54.47
C SER A 153 8.70 -5.77 53.84
N PRO A 154 8.18 -4.75 54.53
CA PRO A 154 7.15 -3.87 53.96
C PRO A 154 7.65 -3.18 52.67
N LEU A 155 8.96 -3.01 52.53
CA LEU A 155 9.61 -2.47 51.35
C LEU A 155 9.51 -3.42 50.14
N THR A 156 9.74 -4.72 50.32
CA THR A 156 9.61 -5.71 49.24
C THR A 156 8.17 -5.86 48.77
N LEU A 157 7.19 -5.82 49.67
CA LEU A 157 5.76 -5.81 49.31
C LEU A 157 5.39 -4.54 48.53
N ALA A 158 5.83 -3.37 48.99
CA ALA A 158 5.58 -2.10 48.31
C ALA A 158 6.18 -2.07 46.90
N LEU A 159 7.37 -2.66 46.71
CA LEU A 159 7.99 -2.80 45.39
C LEU A 159 7.21 -3.74 44.47
N PHE A 160 6.71 -4.88 44.97
CA PHE A 160 5.91 -5.81 44.17
C PHE A 160 4.61 -5.16 43.69
N ILE A 161 3.88 -4.49 44.59
CA ILE A 161 2.63 -3.78 44.26
C ILE A 161 2.92 -2.61 43.30
N GLY A 162 3.97 -1.83 43.59
CA GLY A 162 4.36 -0.69 42.76
C GLY A 162 4.72 -1.11 41.34
N LEU A 163 5.53 -2.16 41.18
CA LEU A 163 5.92 -2.70 39.88
C LEU A 163 4.74 -3.38 39.18
N GLY A 164 3.88 -4.08 39.93
CA GLY A 164 2.66 -4.70 39.43
C GLY A 164 1.68 -3.68 38.81
N LEU A 165 1.62 -2.46 39.35
CA LEU A 165 0.84 -1.35 38.81
C LEU A 165 1.54 -0.62 37.64
N LEU A 166 2.86 -0.48 37.72
CA LEU A 166 3.67 0.22 36.72
C LEU A 166 3.66 -0.49 35.37
N VAL A 167 3.78 -1.83 35.37
CA VAL A 167 3.85 -2.67 34.17
C VAL A 167 2.67 -2.47 33.21
N PRO A 168 1.39 -2.58 33.62
CA PRO A 168 0.26 -2.37 32.71
C PRO A 168 0.12 -0.93 32.23
N LEU A 169 0.54 0.04 33.05
CA LEU A 169 0.50 1.45 32.68
C LEU A 169 1.56 1.77 31.61
N LEU A 170 2.77 1.21 31.75
CA LEU A 170 3.80 1.28 30.71
C LEU A 170 3.36 0.57 29.43
N ALA A 171 2.76 -0.62 29.53
CA ALA A 171 2.23 -1.34 28.38
C ALA A 171 1.18 -0.52 27.62
N PHE A 172 0.28 0.16 28.34
CA PHE A 172 -0.70 1.08 27.76
C PHE A 172 -0.04 2.26 27.05
N VAL A 173 0.89 2.96 27.71
CA VAL A 173 1.58 4.13 27.15
C VAL A 173 2.37 3.75 25.90
N ILE A 174 3.11 2.64 25.94
CA ILE A 174 3.87 2.15 24.79
C ILE A 174 2.91 1.79 23.65
N GLY A 175 1.83 1.05 23.93
CA GLY A 175 0.80 0.72 22.93
C GLY A 175 0.15 1.96 22.30
N TRP A 176 -0.15 2.97 23.10
CA TRP A 176 -0.68 4.26 22.63
C TRP A 176 0.29 4.97 21.68
N PHE A 177 1.58 5.00 22.00
CA PHE A 177 2.61 5.57 21.13
C PHE A 177 2.79 4.76 19.85
N THR A 178 2.81 3.43 19.95
CA THR A 178 2.94 2.54 18.79
C THR A 178 1.80 2.73 17.81
N ILE A 179 0.54 2.79 18.28
CA ILE A 179 -0.61 3.13 17.41
C ILE A 179 -0.38 4.49 16.75
N GLY A 180 0.08 5.47 17.54
CA GLY A 180 0.32 6.82 17.06
C GLY A 180 1.40 6.97 15.98
N VAL A 181 2.32 6.02 15.89
CA VAL A 181 3.41 5.97 14.89
C VAL A 181 3.03 5.07 13.72
N VAL A 182 2.55 3.85 14.00
CA VAL A 182 2.33 2.79 13.00
C VAL A 182 1.06 3.01 12.18
N THR A 183 0.02 3.64 12.74
CA THR A 183 -1.26 3.80 12.05
C THR A 183 -1.38 5.10 11.24
N ARG A 184 -0.32 5.92 11.20
CA ARG A 184 -0.34 7.17 10.42
C ARG A 184 -0.36 6.86 8.92
N PRO A 185 -1.36 7.37 8.18
CA PRO A 185 -1.36 7.24 6.73
C PRO A 185 -0.19 8.04 6.13
N PRO A 186 0.40 7.57 5.00
CA PRO A 186 1.46 8.29 4.29
C PRO A 186 1.02 9.68 3.84
N ILE A 187 -0.19 9.76 3.25
CA ILE A 187 -0.85 10.99 2.85
C ILE A 187 -1.98 11.26 3.84
N ALA A 188 -1.73 12.12 4.81
CA ALA A 188 -2.75 12.52 5.77
C ALA A 188 -3.74 13.48 5.11
N ARG A 189 -5.03 13.13 5.07
CA ARG A 189 -6.09 14.12 4.91
C ARG A 189 -6.14 14.96 6.18
N GLU A 190 -6.03 16.28 6.06
CA GLU A 190 -6.08 17.23 7.19
C GLU A 190 -7.32 17.05 8.07
N ASP A 191 -8.41 16.49 7.52
CA ASP A 191 -9.70 16.34 8.21
C ASP A 191 -9.91 14.98 8.89
N THR A 192 -9.14 13.94 8.56
CA THR A 192 -9.31 12.62 9.19
C THR A 192 -8.49 12.52 10.46
N ARG A 193 -9.09 12.93 11.59
CA ARG A 193 -8.51 12.67 12.92
C ARG A 193 -8.31 11.17 13.09
N LEU A 194 -7.09 10.74 13.44
CA LEU A 194 -6.84 9.37 13.85
C LEU A 194 -7.77 9.03 15.02
N GLU A 195 -8.68 8.08 14.81
CA GLU A 195 -9.57 7.55 15.84
C GLU A 195 -8.73 6.73 16.84
N ARG A 196 -8.22 7.41 17.85
CA ARG A 196 -7.51 6.79 18.97
C ARG A 196 -8.49 6.51 20.09
N HIS A 197 -9.01 5.28 20.13
CA HIS A 197 -9.87 4.81 21.21
C HIS A 197 -9.04 4.49 22.46
N TRP A 198 -8.63 5.53 23.21
CA TRP A 198 -7.84 5.41 24.43
C TRP A 198 -8.53 4.54 25.51
N GLN A 199 -9.86 4.56 25.52
CA GLN A 199 -10.70 3.80 26.46
C GLN A 199 -10.48 2.29 26.32
N MET A 200 -10.41 1.78 25.09
CA MET A 200 -10.19 0.36 24.81
C MET A 200 -8.83 -0.11 25.32
N GLY A 201 -7.78 0.68 25.06
CA GLY A 201 -6.44 0.36 25.54
C GLY A 201 -6.34 0.36 27.05
N LEU A 202 -7.00 1.30 27.72
CA LEU A 202 -7.03 1.36 29.18
C LEU A 202 -7.71 0.12 29.75
N VAL A 203 -8.89 -0.25 29.24
CA VAL A 203 -9.62 -1.45 29.68
C VAL A 203 -8.77 -2.72 29.51
N ILE A 204 -8.18 -2.91 28.33
CA ILE A 204 -7.39 -4.12 28.00
C ILE A 204 -6.13 -4.19 28.88
N CYS A 205 -5.35 -3.12 28.99
CA CYS A 205 -4.10 -3.15 29.74
C CYS A 205 -4.34 -3.19 31.26
N VAL A 206 -5.29 -2.42 31.79
CA VAL A 206 -5.62 -2.41 33.22
C VAL A 206 -6.22 -3.76 33.67
N SER A 207 -6.93 -4.48 32.80
CA SER A 207 -7.44 -5.83 33.13
C SER A 207 -6.35 -6.82 33.53
N THR A 208 -5.10 -6.60 33.10
CA THR A 208 -3.96 -7.45 33.47
C THR A 208 -3.58 -7.32 34.94
N LEU A 209 -4.05 -6.29 35.66
CA LEU A 209 -3.87 -6.14 37.11
C LEU A 209 -4.50 -7.29 37.92
N LEU A 210 -5.43 -8.04 37.32
CA LEU A 210 -5.98 -9.24 37.96
C LEU A 210 -4.89 -10.27 38.31
N VAL A 211 -3.81 -10.33 37.50
CA VAL A 211 -2.69 -11.26 37.73
C VAL A 211 -1.95 -10.93 39.03
N PRO A 212 -1.33 -9.75 39.23
CA PRO A 212 -0.65 -9.44 40.49
C PRO A 212 -1.59 -9.44 41.69
N LEU A 213 -2.87 -9.05 41.53
CA LEU A 213 -3.85 -9.17 42.62
C LEU A 213 -4.02 -10.63 43.06
N TYR A 214 -4.16 -11.56 42.12
CA TYR A 214 -4.21 -12.98 42.45
C TYR A 214 -2.94 -13.45 43.17
N GLY A 215 -1.75 -13.00 42.76
CA GLY A 215 -0.49 -13.36 43.42
C GLY A 215 -0.33 -12.83 44.84
N VAL A 216 -0.98 -11.71 45.19
CA VAL A 216 -0.94 -11.17 46.57
C VAL A 216 -1.91 -11.93 47.50
N PHE A 217 -3.01 -12.47 46.95
CA PHE A 217 -4.06 -13.14 47.73
C PHE A 217 -4.00 -14.68 47.66
N SER A 218 -3.06 -15.25 46.88
CA SER A 218 -2.80 -16.69 46.78
C SER A 218 -1.66 -17.12 47.68
#